data_AF-A7SS05-F1
#
_entry.id   AF-A7SS05-F1
#
_cell.length_a   1.000
_cell.length_b   1.000
_cell.length_c   1.000
_cell.angle_alpha   90.00
_cell.angle_beta   90.00
_cell.angle_gamma   90.00
#
_symmetry.space_group_name_H-M   'P 1'
#
loop_
_entity.id
_entity.type
_entity.pdbx_description
1 polymer ?
#
loop_
_entity_poly.entity_id
_entity_poly.type
_entity_poly.pdbx_seq_one_letter_code
_entity_poly.pdbx_strand_id
1 'polypeptide(L)'
;MAAVRLLFLLVTLFFYFGCLVCDQSLRDEDEIIHNVALNARRDVSRRNVENSLRISLVYLELEPLRLHVSVVKKLLSEAIQYFHDTFRVRQTVERIILDRRCLNDSYFLKNATGDGPGKVRFCKVACDASKPLCGPRNVPRSDVAACRVCNEHGEDCHAENNSSSGVGKNDTDFVLYVAASMEKCEKRETLAYAA
;
A
#
# COMPACT_ATOMS: atom_id res chain seq x y z
N MET A 1 45.57 -22.96 38.82
CA MET A 1 45.43 -21.49 38.96
C MET A 1 45.83 -20.69 37.70
N ALA A 2 46.47 -21.28 36.69
CA ALA A 2 46.83 -20.56 35.45
C ALA A 2 45.67 -20.41 34.44
N ALA A 3 44.82 -21.44 34.30
CA ALA A 3 43.71 -21.44 33.32
C ALA A 3 42.61 -20.39 33.60
N VAL A 4 42.34 -20.10 34.88
CA VAL A 4 41.32 -19.11 35.28
C VAL A 4 41.77 -17.68 34.98
N ARG A 5 43.08 -17.38 35.09
CA ARG A 5 43.63 -16.07 34.72
C ARG A 5 43.61 -15.83 33.21
N LEU A 6 43.83 -16.88 32.41
CA LEU A 6 43.77 -16.79 30.95
C LEU A 6 42.33 -16.55 30.45
N LEU A 7 41.35 -17.20 31.09
CA LEU A 7 39.94 -16.97 30.79
C LEU A 7 39.49 -15.55 31.14
N PHE A 8 39.92 -15.01 32.28
CA PHE A 8 39.63 -13.62 32.68
C PHE A 8 40.26 -12.59 31.73
N LEU A 9 41.49 -12.86 31.24
CA LEU A 9 42.16 -12.01 30.24
C LEU A 9 41.44 -12.04 28.89
N LEU A 10 40.95 -13.19 28.44
CA LEU A 10 40.20 -13.32 27.18
C LEU A 10 38.83 -12.64 27.26
N VAL A 11 38.12 -12.76 28.38
CA VAL A 11 36.80 -12.12 28.57
C VAL A 11 36.93 -10.59 28.68
N THR A 12 37.98 -10.09 29.33
CA THR A 12 38.25 -8.64 29.39
C THR A 12 38.69 -8.07 28.03
N LEU A 13 39.49 -8.80 27.25
CA LEU A 13 39.83 -8.39 25.87
C LEU A 13 38.61 -8.37 24.93
N PHE A 14 37.70 -9.33 25.04
CA PHE A 14 36.47 -9.35 24.23
C PHE A 14 35.51 -8.20 24.58
N PHE A 15 35.43 -7.81 25.86
CA PHE A 15 34.63 -6.66 26.29
C PHE A 15 35.21 -5.32 25.77
N TYR A 16 36.54 -5.19 25.69
CA TYR A 16 37.19 -4.01 25.14
C TYR A 16 37.05 -3.89 23.61
N PHE A 17 37.01 -5.00 22.87
CA PHE A 17 36.83 -4.98 21.41
C PHE A 17 35.36 -4.81 20.96
N GLY A 18 34.38 -5.11 21.82
CA GLY A 18 32.96 -5.00 21.50
C GLY A 18 32.36 -3.58 21.49
N CYS A 19 33.11 -2.56 21.92
CA CYS A 19 32.64 -1.17 21.98
C CYS A 19 33.10 -0.28 20.81
N LEU A 20 33.83 -0.83 19.82
CA LEU A 20 34.50 -0.01 18.80
C LEU A 20 33.83 0.02 17.43
N VAL A 21 32.64 -0.56 17.27
CA VAL A 21 31.89 -0.45 16.00
C VAL A 21 30.40 -0.25 16.27
N CYS A 22 30.03 0.97 16.63
CA CYS A 22 28.74 1.59 16.31
C CYS A 22 28.85 3.09 16.58
N ASP A 23 29.61 3.78 15.74
CA ASP A 23 29.40 5.21 15.52
C ASP A 23 29.14 5.38 14.03
N GLN A 24 27.91 5.05 13.63
CA GLN A 24 27.43 5.42 12.31
C GLN A 24 27.09 6.91 12.43
N SER A 25 28.09 7.76 12.16
CA SER A 25 27.92 9.20 12.23
C SER A 25 26.68 9.58 11.44
N LEU A 26 25.82 10.38 12.05
CA LEU A 26 24.78 11.10 11.32
C LEU A 26 25.46 11.79 10.13
N ARG A 27 24.84 11.64 8.96
CA ARG A 27 25.32 12.17 7.69
C ARG A 27 25.77 13.61 7.87
N ASP A 28 26.94 13.90 7.31
CA ASP A 28 27.64 15.18 7.38
C ASP A 28 26.67 16.34 7.09
N GLU A 29 26.73 17.43 7.87
CA GLU A 29 25.91 18.65 7.67
C GLU A 29 26.07 19.23 6.26
N ASP A 30 27.16 18.85 5.58
CA ASP A 30 27.51 19.20 4.20
C ASP A 30 26.69 18.45 3.12
N GLU A 31 25.94 17.40 3.48
CA GLU A 31 24.97 16.75 2.57
C GLU A 31 23.59 17.42 2.57
N ILE A 32 23.37 18.43 3.43
CA ILE A 32 22.15 19.22 3.44
C ILE A 32 22.33 20.39 2.48
N ILE A 33 21.54 20.42 1.40
CA ILE A 33 21.54 21.54 0.46
C ILE A 33 20.94 22.76 1.15
N HIS A 34 21.80 23.59 1.73
CA HIS A 34 21.45 24.91 2.27
C HIS A 34 21.29 25.91 1.11
N ASN A 35 20.53 26.99 1.31
CA ASN A 35 20.35 28.08 0.33
C ASN A 35 19.62 27.71 -0.98
N VAL A 36 18.66 26.77 -0.93
CA VAL A 36 17.68 26.66 -2.02
C VAL A 36 16.92 27.97 -2.12
N ALA A 37 17.08 28.70 -3.22
CA ALA A 37 16.39 29.96 -3.46
C ALA A 37 14.87 29.71 -3.54
N LEU A 38 14.19 29.89 -2.41
CA LEU A 38 12.74 29.84 -2.35
C LEU A 38 12.22 31.16 -2.87
N ASN A 39 11.42 31.14 -3.94
CA ASN A 39 10.76 32.34 -4.46
C ASN A 39 10.06 33.11 -3.31
N ALA A 40 10.45 34.38 -3.14
CA ALA A 40 10.05 35.23 -2.00
C ALA A 40 8.53 35.51 -1.93
N ARG A 41 7.78 35.20 -3.00
CA ARG A 41 6.32 35.22 -3.01
C ARG A 41 5.78 33.81 -3.22
N ARG A 42 5.67 33.05 -2.13
CA ARG A 42 4.68 31.98 -2.10
C ARG A 42 3.34 32.65 -1.80
N ASP A 43 2.54 32.87 -2.83
CA ASP A 43 1.11 33.09 -2.61
C ASP A 43 0.53 31.73 -2.18
N VAL A 44 0.55 31.46 -0.87
CA VAL A 44 -0.08 30.29 -0.28
C VAL A 44 -1.58 30.56 -0.23
N SER A 45 -2.19 30.64 -1.40
CA SER A 45 -3.64 30.65 -1.52
C SER A 45 -4.14 29.26 -1.14
N ARG A 46 -5.06 29.22 -0.18
CA ARG A 46 -5.82 28.01 0.18
C ARG A 46 -6.68 27.65 -1.03
N ARG A 47 -6.10 26.91 -1.98
CA ARG A 47 -6.77 26.50 -3.22
C ARG A 47 -8.02 25.69 -2.87
N ASN A 48 -9.11 25.95 -3.59
CA ASN A 48 -10.44 25.47 -3.23
C ASN A 48 -10.47 23.94 -3.03
N VAL A 49 -10.78 23.48 -1.82
CA VAL A 49 -10.91 22.05 -1.46
C VAL A 49 -12.34 21.83 -0.99
N GLU A 50 -13.28 21.78 -1.94
CA GLU A 50 -14.72 21.79 -1.60
C GLU A 50 -15.28 20.39 -1.33
N ASN A 51 -14.78 19.38 -2.03
CA ASN A 51 -15.35 18.04 -1.96
C ASN A 51 -14.99 17.32 -0.66
N SER A 52 -15.99 16.76 0.01
CA SER A 52 -15.81 15.83 1.14
C SER A 52 -15.17 14.53 0.66
N LEU A 53 -14.35 13.91 1.51
CA LEU A 53 -13.77 12.60 1.25
C LEU A 53 -14.87 11.53 1.19
N ARG A 54 -14.94 10.77 0.10
CA ARG A 54 -15.89 9.65 -0.05
C ARG A 54 -15.15 8.33 0.11
N ILE A 55 -15.60 7.49 1.03
CA ILE A 55 -14.99 6.18 1.31
C ILE A 55 -16.03 5.08 1.10
N SER A 56 -15.71 4.10 0.24
CA SER A 56 -16.53 2.91 0.03
C SER A 56 -16.04 1.76 0.91
N LEU A 57 -16.93 1.19 1.73
CA LEU A 57 -16.66 -0.05 2.48
C LEU A 57 -17.00 -1.28 1.64
N VAL A 58 -16.07 -2.22 1.58
CA VAL A 58 -16.31 -3.55 1.02
C VAL A 58 -16.01 -4.57 2.09
N TYR A 59 -17.06 -5.21 2.61
CA TYR A 59 -16.92 -6.29 3.56
C TYR A 59 -16.63 -7.59 2.82
N LEU A 60 -15.52 -8.23 3.20
CA LEU A 60 -15.11 -9.54 2.70
C LEU A 60 -15.53 -10.61 3.71
N GLU A 61 -14.57 -11.37 4.23
CA GLU A 61 -14.80 -12.44 5.21
C GLU A 61 -14.90 -11.84 6.63
N LEU A 62 -16.11 -11.81 7.19
CA LEU A 62 -16.42 -11.30 8.54
C LEU A 62 -16.90 -12.38 9.51
N GLU A 63 -17.04 -13.62 9.05
CA GLU A 63 -17.51 -14.79 9.79
C GLU A 63 -16.83 -14.96 11.15
N PRO A 64 -15.51 -14.68 11.31
CA PRO A 64 -14.85 -14.78 12.61
C PRO A 64 -15.45 -13.89 13.71
N LEU A 65 -16.09 -12.77 13.36
CA LEU A 65 -16.71 -11.87 14.34
C LEU A 65 -17.99 -12.44 14.95
N ARG A 66 -18.60 -13.45 14.32
CA ARG A 66 -19.85 -14.10 14.73
C ARG A 66 -20.94 -13.07 15.09
N LEU A 67 -21.21 -12.89 16.39
CA LEU A 67 -22.26 -12.02 16.92
C LEU A 67 -21.92 -10.52 16.85
N HIS A 68 -20.66 -10.15 16.62
CA HIS A 68 -20.19 -8.76 16.67
C HIS A 68 -20.15 -8.06 15.31
N VAL A 69 -20.60 -8.72 14.24
CA VAL A 69 -20.59 -8.15 12.87
C VAL A 69 -21.38 -6.84 12.81
N SER A 70 -22.53 -6.77 13.47
CA SER A 70 -23.37 -5.56 13.51
C SER A 70 -22.67 -4.39 14.19
N VAL A 71 -21.98 -4.64 15.31
CA VAL A 71 -21.22 -3.64 16.05
C VAL A 71 -20.10 -3.09 15.18
N VAL A 72 -19.31 -3.95 14.52
CA VAL A 72 -18.21 -3.52 13.64
C VAL A 72 -18.73 -2.71 12.44
N LYS A 73 -19.83 -3.13 11.81
CA LYS A 73 -20.44 -2.37 10.71
C LYS A 73 -20.91 -0.99 11.15
N LYS A 74 -21.53 -0.88 12.33
CA LYS A 74 -21.97 0.40 12.90
C LYS A 74 -20.77 1.32 13.18
N LEU A 75 -19.76 0.82 13.87
CA LEU A 75 -18.54 1.57 14.19
C LEU A 75 -17.84 2.09 12.93
N LEU A 76 -17.71 1.26 11.90
CA LEU A 76 -17.09 1.68 10.64
C LEU A 76 -17.92 2.71 9.88
N SER A 77 -19.26 2.62 9.95
CA SER A 77 -20.14 3.61 9.35
C SER A 77 -20.00 4.97 10.02
N GLU A 78 -19.95 4.99 11.36
CA GLU A 78 -19.70 6.21 12.15
C GLU A 78 -18.31 6.80 11.86
N ALA A 79 -17.29 5.96 11.77
CA ALA A 79 -15.93 6.39 11.42
C ALA A 79 -15.86 7.01 10.01
N ILE A 80 -16.53 6.43 9.02
CA ILE A 80 -16.59 7.01 7.67
C ILE A 80 -17.32 8.34 7.67
N GLN A 81 -18.44 8.46 8.39
CA GLN A 81 -19.15 9.73 8.49
C GLN A 81 -18.25 10.81 9.06
N TYR A 82 -17.50 10.50 10.12
CA TYR A 82 -16.51 11.40 10.69
C TYR A 82 -15.46 11.84 9.66
N PHE A 83 -14.90 10.90 8.89
CA PHE A 83 -13.90 11.23 7.86
C PHE A 83 -14.47 12.03 6.69
N HIS A 84 -15.70 11.74 6.27
CA HIS A 84 -16.40 12.49 5.24
C HIS A 84 -16.60 13.96 5.64
N ASP A 85 -16.97 14.20 6.91
CA ASP A 85 -17.27 15.54 7.40
C ASP A 85 -15.99 16.34 7.69
N THR A 86 -14.95 15.65 8.15
CA THR A 86 -13.68 16.23 8.56
C THR A 86 -12.73 16.49 7.39
N PHE A 87 -12.62 15.56 6.45
CA PHE A 87 -11.61 15.62 5.39
C PHE A 87 -12.19 16.14 4.08
N ARG A 88 -11.37 16.97 3.42
CA ARG A 88 -11.64 17.55 2.11
C ARG A 88 -10.59 17.05 1.11
N VAL A 89 -11.02 16.66 -0.09
CA VAL A 89 -10.16 16.13 -1.15
C VAL A 89 -10.03 17.10 -2.31
N ARG A 90 -8.82 17.17 -2.89
CA ARG A 90 -8.53 18.06 -4.04
C ARG A 90 -9.01 17.49 -5.36
N GLN A 91 -8.84 16.18 -5.53
CA GLN A 91 -9.14 15.48 -6.76
C GLN A 91 -9.98 14.27 -6.39
N THR A 92 -11.25 14.32 -6.79
CA THR A 92 -12.12 13.17 -6.74
C THR A 92 -11.81 12.29 -7.93
N VAL A 93 -11.74 10.99 -7.71
CA VAL A 93 -11.65 10.03 -8.81
C VAL A 93 -13.07 9.58 -9.17
N GLU A 94 -13.33 9.46 -10.47
CA GLU A 94 -14.63 9.02 -10.97
C GLU A 94 -14.85 7.54 -10.64
N ARG A 95 -13.81 6.74 -10.83
CA ARG A 95 -13.85 5.29 -10.66
C ARG A 95 -12.53 4.73 -10.18
N ILE A 96 -12.58 3.98 -9.08
CA ILE A 96 -11.47 3.19 -8.55
C ILE A 96 -11.62 1.76 -9.03
N ILE A 97 -10.57 1.23 -9.66
CA ILE A 97 -10.48 -0.16 -10.08
C ILE A 97 -9.07 -0.68 -9.80
N LEU A 98 -8.98 -1.90 -9.29
CA LEU A 98 -7.70 -2.52 -8.93
C LEU A 98 -7.07 -3.15 -10.18
N ASP A 99 -5.79 -2.89 -10.41
CA ASP A 99 -5.05 -3.61 -11.43
C ASP A 99 -4.87 -5.08 -11.02
N ARG A 100 -4.80 -5.97 -12.03
CA ARG A 100 -4.40 -7.36 -11.77
C ARG A 100 -2.94 -7.42 -11.34
N ARG A 101 -2.65 -8.39 -10.48
CA ARG A 101 -1.28 -8.76 -10.17
C ARG A 101 -0.63 -9.42 -11.39
N CYS A 102 0.64 -9.13 -11.63
CA CYS A 102 1.43 -9.76 -12.68
C CYS A 102 2.15 -10.99 -12.12
N LEU A 103 2.37 -12.02 -12.94
CA LEU A 103 2.89 -13.32 -12.48
C LEU A 103 4.20 -13.21 -11.66
N ASN A 104 5.07 -12.27 -12.02
CA ASN A 104 6.35 -11.99 -11.33
C ASN A 104 6.45 -10.54 -10.85
N ASP A 105 5.32 -9.87 -10.61
CA ASP A 105 5.24 -8.44 -10.27
C ASP A 105 5.98 -7.52 -11.28
N SER A 106 6.24 -8.03 -12.50
CA SER A 106 6.90 -7.33 -13.60
C SER A 106 5.88 -6.78 -14.58
N TYR A 107 6.00 -5.49 -14.90
CA TYR A 107 5.04 -4.77 -15.73
C TYR A 107 5.70 -3.60 -16.49
N PHE A 108 5.00 -3.14 -17.51
CA PHE A 108 5.28 -1.91 -18.25
C PHE A 108 4.20 -0.87 -17.99
N LEU A 109 4.58 0.40 -18.00
CA LEU A 109 3.63 1.52 -17.97
C LEU A 109 3.47 2.08 -19.38
N LYS A 110 2.24 1.96 -19.90
CA LYS A 110 1.88 2.36 -21.25
C LYS A 110 0.68 3.29 -21.27
N ASN A 111 0.41 3.91 -22.41
CA ASN A 111 -0.86 4.58 -22.67
C ASN A 111 -2.00 3.54 -22.75
N ALA A 112 -3.24 4.00 -22.92
CA ALA A 112 -4.40 3.10 -22.94
C ALA A 112 -4.39 2.09 -24.09
N THR A 113 -3.73 2.40 -25.21
CA THR A 113 -3.64 1.54 -26.40
C THR A 113 -2.48 0.55 -26.34
N GLY A 114 -1.46 0.79 -25.51
CA GLY A 114 -0.28 -0.07 -25.36
C GLY A 114 0.93 0.36 -26.20
N ASP A 115 0.78 1.34 -27.09
CA ASP A 115 1.79 1.67 -28.11
C ASP A 115 2.91 2.60 -27.63
N GLY A 116 2.71 3.26 -26.49
CA GLY A 116 3.63 4.29 -26.00
C GLY A 116 3.62 4.44 -24.48
N PRO A 117 4.48 5.30 -23.91
CA PRO A 117 4.54 5.51 -22.47
C PRO A 117 3.23 6.11 -21.92
N GLY A 118 2.87 5.76 -20.69
CA GLY A 118 1.67 6.29 -20.05
C GLY A 118 1.53 5.84 -18.60
N LYS A 119 0.29 5.72 -18.12
CA LYS A 119 -0.03 5.41 -16.71
C LYS A 119 -0.75 4.07 -16.53
N VAL A 120 -1.09 3.38 -17.62
CA VAL A 120 -1.80 2.11 -17.57
C VAL A 120 -0.78 0.99 -17.41
N ARG A 121 -1.02 0.09 -16.45
CA ARG A 121 -0.18 -1.08 -16.23
C ARG A 121 -0.50 -2.19 -17.23
N PHE A 122 0.54 -2.73 -17.85
CA PHE A 122 0.50 -3.96 -18.65
C PHE A 122 1.50 -4.95 -18.06
N CYS A 123 1.05 -6.16 -17.73
CA CYS A 123 1.92 -7.20 -17.20
C CYS A 123 2.90 -7.70 -18.27
N LYS A 124 4.13 -8.00 -17.85
CA LYS A 124 5.09 -8.68 -18.72
C LYS A 124 4.68 -10.14 -18.85
N VAL A 125 4.42 -10.59 -20.08
CA VAL A 125 4.01 -11.94 -20.48
C VAL A 125 2.61 -12.36 -20.00
N ALA A 126 2.32 -12.29 -18.70
CA ALA A 126 1.07 -12.79 -18.15
C ALA A 126 0.66 -12.09 -16.84
N CYS A 127 -0.65 -12.02 -16.61
CA CYS A 127 -1.18 -11.76 -15.27
C CYS A 127 -1.09 -13.00 -14.39
N ASP A 128 -1.11 -12.81 -13.08
CA ASP A 128 -1.29 -13.90 -12.14
C ASP A 128 -2.68 -14.53 -12.34
N ALA A 129 -2.71 -15.85 -12.47
CA ALA A 129 -3.92 -16.65 -12.64
C ALA A 129 -4.63 -16.94 -11.31
N SER A 130 -4.00 -16.61 -10.18
CA SER A 130 -4.57 -16.77 -8.85
C SER A 130 -5.78 -15.86 -8.62
N LYS A 131 -6.49 -16.07 -7.51
CA LYS A 131 -7.58 -15.17 -7.11
C LYS A 131 -7.01 -13.76 -6.91
N PRO A 132 -7.74 -12.70 -7.30
CA PRO A 132 -7.23 -11.35 -7.10
C PRO A 132 -7.13 -11.05 -5.61
N LEU A 133 -5.94 -10.62 -5.18
CA LEU A 133 -5.63 -10.35 -3.78
C LEU A 133 -5.36 -8.86 -3.57
N CYS A 134 -5.85 -8.33 -2.44
CA CYS A 134 -5.38 -7.08 -1.86
C CYS A 134 -4.78 -7.41 -0.50
N GLY A 135 -3.46 -7.33 -0.39
CA GLY A 135 -2.74 -7.93 0.74
C GLY A 135 -3.05 -9.43 0.85
N PRO A 136 -3.40 -9.95 2.03
CA PRO A 136 -3.68 -11.37 2.23
C PRO A 136 -5.16 -11.76 1.98
N ARG A 137 -5.96 -10.92 1.32
CA ARG A 137 -7.42 -11.12 1.19
C ARG A 137 -7.88 -11.11 -0.26
N ASN A 138 -8.80 -12.02 -0.58
CA ASN A 138 -9.43 -12.10 -1.89
C ASN A 138 -10.39 -10.92 -2.08
N VAL A 139 -10.24 -10.19 -3.19
CA VAL A 139 -11.14 -9.09 -3.55
C VAL A 139 -12.17 -9.54 -4.59
N PRO A 140 -13.35 -8.89 -4.68
CA PRO A 140 -14.35 -9.22 -5.69
C PRO A 140 -13.81 -8.98 -7.10
N ARG A 141 -14.08 -9.90 -8.03
CA ARG A 141 -13.71 -9.74 -9.45
C ARG A 141 -14.33 -8.49 -10.09
N SER A 142 -15.48 -8.03 -9.58
CA SER A 142 -16.12 -6.78 -10.02
C SER A 142 -15.25 -5.55 -9.81
N ASP A 143 -14.29 -5.60 -8.89
CA ASP A 143 -13.47 -4.45 -8.51
C ASP A 143 -12.10 -4.46 -9.19
N VAL A 144 -11.85 -5.44 -10.08
CA VAL A 144 -10.55 -5.72 -10.69
C VAL A 144 -10.62 -5.46 -12.20
N ALA A 145 -9.58 -4.81 -12.72
CA ALA A 145 -9.45 -4.50 -14.12
C ALA A 145 -9.24 -5.75 -14.99
N ALA A 146 -9.40 -5.58 -16.30
CA ALA A 146 -9.01 -6.59 -17.26
C ALA A 146 -7.49 -6.86 -17.16
N CYS A 147 -7.10 -8.11 -17.35
CA CYS A 147 -5.72 -8.48 -17.59
C CYS A 147 -5.24 -7.84 -18.89
N ARG A 148 -4.18 -7.04 -18.79
CA ARG A 148 -3.48 -6.46 -19.93
C ARG A 148 -2.06 -6.97 -19.91
N VAL A 149 -1.56 -7.43 -21.05
CA VAL A 149 -0.26 -8.06 -21.18
C VAL A 149 0.50 -7.44 -22.34
N CYS A 150 1.82 -7.45 -22.25
CA CYS A 150 2.74 -7.26 -23.36
C CYS A 150 3.68 -8.46 -23.44
N ASN A 151 4.40 -8.60 -24.54
CA ASN A 151 5.49 -9.56 -24.66
C ASN A 151 6.67 -9.23 -23.73
N GLU A 152 7.74 -10.03 -23.76
CA GLU A 152 8.90 -9.85 -22.88
C GLU A 152 9.62 -8.50 -23.02
N HIS A 153 9.51 -7.86 -24.18
CA HIS A 153 10.15 -6.60 -24.54
C HIS A 153 9.24 -5.38 -24.35
N GLY A 154 7.98 -5.60 -23.94
CA GLY A 154 7.00 -4.52 -23.78
C GLY A 154 6.39 -4.06 -25.10
N GLU A 155 6.32 -4.95 -26.08
CA GLU A 155 5.63 -4.78 -27.36
C GLU A 155 4.40 -5.70 -27.40
N ASP A 156 3.59 -5.60 -28.46
CA ASP A 156 2.34 -6.37 -28.63
C ASP A 156 1.45 -6.33 -27.38
N CYS A 157 1.16 -5.11 -26.93
CA CYS A 157 0.42 -4.86 -25.72
C CYS A 157 -1.09 -4.92 -25.99
N HIS A 158 -1.81 -5.82 -25.32
CA HIS A 158 -3.25 -6.00 -25.52
C HIS A 158 -3.96 -6.45 -24.23
N ALA A 159 -5.29 -6.30 -24.21
CA ALA A 159 -6.12 -6.92 -23.20
C ALA A 159 -6.36 -8.40 -23.57
N GLU A 160 -6.25 -9.29 -22.59
CA GLU A 160 -6.44 -10.72 -22.84
C GLU A 160 -7.92 -11.02 -23.17
N ASN A 161 -8.19 -11.76 -24.26
CA ASN A 161 -9.53 -11.93 -24.83
C ASN A 161 -10.59 -12.45 -23.85
N ASN A 162 -10.20 -13.30 -22.89
CA ASN A 162 -11.10 -13.89 -21.90
C ASN A 162 -11.16 -13.07 -20.59
N SER A 163 -10.62 -11.86 -20.58
CA SER A 163 -10.58 -11.01 -19.41
C SER A 163 -11.39 -9.74 -19.60
N SER A 164 -12.61 -9.72 -19.07
CA SER A 164 -13.39 -8.48 -18.94
C SER A 164 -12.93 -7.65 -17.75
N SER A 165 -13.02 -6.33 -17.89
CA SER A 165 -12.81 -5.41 -16.78
C SER A 165 -14.02 -5.39 -15.87
N GLY A 166 -13.80 -5.43 -14.57
CA GLY A 166 -14.84 -5.19 -13.58
C GLY A 166 -15.40 -3.76 -13.66
N VAL A 167 -16.54 -3.56 -12.99
CA VAL A 167 -17.21 -2.26 -12.88
C VAL A 167 -16.40 -1.28 -12.01
N GLY A 168 -15.62 -1.78 -11.05
CA GLY A 168 -14.93 -0.95 -10.08
C GLY A 168 -15.88 -0.35 -9.05
N LYS A 169 -15.39 0.67 -8.33
CA LYS A 169 -16.18 1.51 -7.43
C LYS A 169 -16.25 2.92 -8.00
N ASN A 170 -17.46 3.35 -8.32
CA ASN A 170 -17.72 4.72 -8.77
C ASN A 170 -17.91 5.64 -7.56
N ASP A 171 -17.80 6.94 -7.80
CA ASP A 171 -18.16 7.99 -6.84
C ASP A 171 -17.50 7.85 -5.46
N THR A 172 -16.29 7.30 -5.42
CA THR A 172 -15.54 7.09 -4.19
C THR A 172 -14.10 7.49 -4.41
N ASP A 173 -13.50 8.08 -3.38
CA ASP A 173 -12.12 8.56 -3.42
C ASP A 173 -11.16 7.58 -2.72
N PHE A 174 -11.72 6.71 -1.89
CA PHE A 174 -11.00 5.63 -1.21
C PHE A 174 -11.87 4.38 -1.12
N VAL A 175 -11.27 3.18 -1.19
CA VAL A 175 -11.99 1.91 -0.99
C VAL A 175 -11.32 1.17 0.16
N LEU A 176 -12.09 0.79 1.18
CA LEU A 176 -11.61 0.01 2.31
C LEU A 176 -12.19 -1.40 2.27
N TYR A 177 -11.33 -2.38 2.02
CA TYR A 177 -11.66 -3.79 2.11
C TYR A 177 -11.51 -4.26 3.56
N VAL A 178 -12.62 -4.67 4.16
CA VAL A 178 -12.69 -5.03 5.58
C VAL A 178 -12.89 -6.53 5.73
N ALA A 179 -11.96 -7.17 6.43
CA ALA A 179 -12.02 -8.59 6.76
C ALA A 179 -11.68 -8.77 8.24
N ALA A 180 -12.19 -9.85 8.84
CA ALA A 180 -11.83 -10.28 10.17
C ALA A 180 -10.86 -11.47 10.11
N SER A 181 -9.96 -11.56 11.08
CA SER A 181 -8.99 -12.66 11.18
C SER A 181 -8.75 -12.96 12.64
N MET A 182 -8.77 -14.25 13.02
CA MET A 182 -8.38 -14.67 14.37
C MET A 182 -6.87 -14.92 14.48
N GLU A 183 -6.21 -15.23 13.36
CA GLU A 183 -4.79 -15.63 13.31
C GLU A 183 -3.82 -14.55 13.79
N LYS A 184 -4.18 -13.26 13.67
CA LYS A 184 -3.32 -12.14 14.07
C LYS A 184 -3.55 -11.65 15.50
N CYS A 185 -4.45 -12.31 16.24
CA CYS A 185 -4.79 -11.93 17.62
C CYS A 185 -3.89 -12.57 18.68
N GLU A 186 -2.76 -13.18 18.31
CA GLU A 186 -1.81 -13.77 19.26
C GLU A 186 -1.24 -12.72 20.24
N LYS A 187 -1.12 -11.47 19.80
CA LYS A 187 -0.81 -10.33 20.66
C LYS A 187 -2.11 -9.76 21.21
N ARG A 188 -2.32 -9.89 22.53
CA ARG A 188 -3.55 -9.52 23.25
C ARG A 188 -3.99 -8.05 23.15
N GLU A 189 -3.23 -7.18 22.48
CA GLU A 189 -3.46 -5.73 22.45
C GLU A 189 -3.89 -5.17 21.08
N THR A 190 -3.79 -5.94 19.98
CA THR A 190 -4.16 -5.43 18.65
C THR A 190 -5.62 -5.73 18.32
N LEU A 191 -6.46 -4.69 18.32
CA LEU A 191 -7.88 -4.80 17.98
C LEU A 191 -8.15 -4.72 16.46
N ALA A 192 -7.31 -4.00 15.72
CA ALA A 192 -7.39 -3.85 14.26
C ALA A 192 -6.05 -3.37 13.68
N TYR A 193 -5.83 -3.61 12.39
CA TYR A 193 -4.73 -3.05 11.62
C TYR A 193 -5.20 -2.71 10.20
N ALA A 194 -4.54 -1.76 9.56
CA ALA A 194 -4.75 -1.38 8.17
C ALA A 194 -3.38 -1.14 7.50
N ALA A 195 -3.34 -1.32 6.18
CA ALA A 195 -2.17 -1.10 5.33
C ALA A 195 -2.62 -0.57 3.96
#